data_AF-A0A535ZL70-F1
#
_entry.id   AF-A0A535ZL70-F1
#
_cell.length_a   1.000
_cell.length_b   1.000
_cell.length_c   1.000
_cell.angle_alpha   90.00
_cell.angle_beta   90.00
_cell.angle_gamma   90.00
#
_symmetry.space_group_name_H-M   'P 1'
#
loop_
_entity.id
_entity.type
_entity.pdbx_description
1 polymer ?
#
loop_
_entity_poly.entity_id
_entity_poly.type
_entity_poly.pdbx_seq_one_letter_code
_entity_poly.pdbx_strand_id
1 'polypeptide(L)' 'MRRAKTPRPSEGRPQLPEPLPSVASLEGLEEITVWLGTFRERLRIAHAKDRKTLEATVKELEAHYRRRRAELS' A
#
# COMPACT_ATOMS: atom_id res chain seq x y z
N MET A 1 22.56 -41.21 -4.21
CA MET A 1 21.47 -40.63 -3.40
C MET A 1 21.49 -39.10 -3.51
N ARG A 2 20.58 -38.50 -4.28
CA ARG A 2 20.42 -37.03 -4.36
C ARG A 2 19.09 -36.68 -3.70
N ARG A 3 19.12 -36.05 -2.53
CA ARG A 3 17.91 -35.54 -1.86
C ARG A 3 17.46 -34.29 -2.62
N ALA A 4 16.39 -34.39 -3.39
CA ALA A 4 15.68 -33.24 -3.92
C ALA A 4 15.14 -32.42 -2.75
N LYS A 5 15.64 -31.20 -2.59
CA LYS A 5 15.18 -30.25 -1.56
C LYS A 5 13.94 -29.58 -2.13
N THR A 6 12.77 -30.10 -1.79
CA THR A 6 11.47 -29.53 -2.14
C THR A 6 11.43 -28.06 -1.70
N PRO A 7 11.17 -27.08 -2.59
CA PRO A 7 10.91 -25.73 -2.14
C PRO A 7 9.53 -25.74 -1.45
N ARG A 8 9.48 -25.33 -0.18
CA ARG A 8 8.19 -25.05 0.47
C ARG A 8 7.55 -23.91 -0.30
N PRO A 9 6.31 -24.05 -0.82
CA PRO A 9 5.53 -22.88 -1.16
C PRO A 9 5.23 -22.19 0.17
N SER A 10 5.93 -21.08 0.44
CA SER A 10 5.55 -20.18 1.52
C SER A 10 4.21 -19.55 1.12
N GLU A 11 3.13 -20.20 1.53
CA GLU A 11 1.76 -19.71 1.40
C GLU A 11 1.64 -18.31 2.03
N GLY A 12 1.05 -17.38 1.29
CA GLY A 12 0.12 -16.42 1.88
C GLY A 12 0.68 -15.14 2.47
N ARG A 13 1.82 -14.61 2.04
CA ARG A 13 1.95 -13.15 2.04
C ARG A 13 1.44 -12.65 0.70
N PRO A 14 0.42 -11.78 0.64
CA PRO A 14 0.22 -10.95 -0.53
C PRO A 14 1.53 -10.16 -0.69
N GLN A 15 2.41 -10.66 -1.56
CA GLN A 15 3.54 -9.87 -2.05
C GLN A 15 2.90 -8.82 -2.93
N LEU A 16 2.46 -7.74 -2.27
CA LEU A 16 1.96 -6.57 -2.94
C LEU A 16 3.06 -6.06 -3.89
N PRO A 17 2.70 -5.64 -5.10
CA PRO A 17 3.67 -5.16 -6.06
C PRO A 17 4.48 -4.02 -5.44
N GLU A 18 5.78 -4.23 -5.32
CA GLU A 18 6.75 -3.15 -5.19
C GLU A 18 7.21 -2.81 -6.61
N PRO A 19 7.31 -1.52 -6.95
CA PRO A 19 7.28 -0.35 -6.06
C PRO A 19 5.86 0.17 -5.78
N LEU A 20 5.65 0.64 -4.54
CA LEU A 20 4.50 1.47 -4.22
C LEU A 20 4.54 2.75 -5.06
N PRO A 21 3.41 3.22 -5.62
CA PRO A 21 3.42 4.48 -6.33
C PRO A 21 3.74 5.61 -5.36
N SER A 22 4.50 6.59 -5.86
CA SER A 22 4.65 7.85 -5.15
C SER A 22 3.28 8.51 -5.07
N VAL A 23 2.90 9.03 -3.89
CA VAL A 23 1.61 9.72 -3.71
C VAL A 23 1.46 10.87 -4.70
N ALA A 24 2.57 11.55 -5.02
CA ALA A 24 2.60 12.64 -5.99
C ALA A 24 2.31 12.20 -7.43
N SER A 25 2.49 10.92 -7.77
CA SER A 25 2.22 10.38 -9.10
C SER A 25 0.76 10.01 -9.32
N LEU A 26 -0.06 9.97 -8.26
CA LEU A 26 -1.47 9.61 -8.35
C LEU A 26 -2.29 10.82 -8.81
N GLU A 27 -2.73 10.85 -10.06
CA GLU A 27 -3.47 12.01 -10.58
C GLU A 27 -4.99 11.86 -10.43
N GLY A 28 -5.50 10.62 -10.50
CA GLY A 28 -6.93 10.33 -10.46
C GLY A 28 -7.49 10.13 -9.06
N LEU A 29 -8.67 10.70 -8.77
CA LEU A 29 -9.38 10.50 -7.50
C LEU A 29 -9.71 9.02 -7.22
N GLU A 30 -10.06 8.26 -8.25
CA GLU A 30 -10.34 6.83 -8.14
C GLU A 30 -9.08 6.07 -7.72
N GLU A 31 -7.96 6.35 -8.38
CA GLU A 31 -6.67 5.74 -8.09
C GLU A 31 -6.21 6.06 -6.66
N ILE A 32 -6.32 7.32 -6.24
CA ILE A 32 -6.03 7.73 -4.85
C ILE A 32 -6.93 6.98 -3.86
N THR A 33 -8.21 6.78 -4.19
CA THR A 33 -9.16 6.06 -3.32
C THR A 33 -8.81 4.58 -3.19
N VAL A 34 -8.41 3.92 -4.29
CA VAL A 34 -7.94 2.53 -4.30
C VAL A 34 -6.70 2.37 -3.42
N TRP A 35 -5.74 3.29 -3.55
CA TRP A 35 -4.53 3.27 -2.71
C TRP A 35 -4.82 3.57 -1.25
N LEU A 36 -5.72 4.51 -0.94
CA LEU A 36 -6.17 4.74 0.44
C LEU A 36 -6.75 3.47 1.07
N GLY A 37 -7.60 2.74 0.36
CA GLY A 37 -8.11 1.45 0.83
C GLY A 37 -7.00 0.44 1.10
N THR A 38 -6.06 0.32 0.16
CA THR A 38 -4.91 -0.58 0.25
C THR A 38 -4.02 -0.26 1.45
N PHE A 39 -3.65 1.01 1.64
CA PHE A 39 -2.78 1.41 2.75
C PHE A 39 -3.47 1.33 4.11
N ARG A 40 -4.79 1.57 4.19
CA ARG A 40 -5.57 1.36 5.42
C ARG A 40 -5.63 -0.11 5.81
N GLU A 41 -5.84 -1.01 4.85
CA GLU A 41 -5.83 -2.45 5.14
C GLU A 41 -4.43 -2.93 5.56
N ARG A 42 -3.38 -2.43 4.89
CA ARG A 42 -2.00 -2.68 5.32
C ARG A 42 -1.75 -2.20 6.73
N LEU A 43 -2.18 -0.98 7.07
CA LEU A 43 -2.05 -0.41 8.40
C LEU A 43 -2.78 -1.26 9.46
N ARG A 44 -3.94 -1.84 9.11
CA ARG A 44 -4.71 -2.72 9.98
C ARG A 44 -3.95 -3.99 10.37
N ILE A 45 -3.16 -4.56 9.45
CA ILE A 45 -2.38 -5.79 9.66
C ILE A 45 -0.89 -5.54 9.94
N ALA A 46 -0.46 -4.27 9.97
CA ALA A 46 0.94 -3.90 10.08
C ALA A 46 1.52 -4.22 11.46
N HIS A 47 2.79 -4.65 11.47
CA HIS A 47 3.57 -4.71 12.68
C HIS A 47 3.89 -3.29 13.18
N ALA A 48 4.12 -3.15 14.50
CA ALA A 48 4.40 -1.87 15.14
C ALA A 48 5.54 -1.06 14.48
N LYS A 49 6.54 -1.76 13.93
CA LYS A 49 7.69 -1.16 13.23
C LYS A 49 7.30 -0.45 11.92
N ASP A 50 6.31 -0.98 11.19
CA ASP A 50 5.89 -0.48 9.87
C ASP A 50 4.68 0.46 9.99
N ARG A 51 3.96 0.37 11.12
CA ARG A 51 2.74 1.13 11.42
C ARG A 51 2.93 2.63 11.25
N LYS A 52 4.01 3.19 11.81
CA LYS A 52 4.27 4.64 11.76
C LYS A 52 4.49 5.14 10.32
N THR A 53 5.19 4.34 9.51
CA THR A 53 5.42 4.66 8.09
C THR A 53 4.11 4.61 7.31
N LEU A 54 3.31 3.55 7.51
CA LEU A 54 2.01 3.42 6.85
C LEU A 54 1.02 4.52 7.28
N GLU A 55 1.00 4.92 8.55
CA GLU A 55 0.21 6.06 9.04
C GLU A 55 0.61 7.37 8.36
N ALA A 56 1.91 7.60 8.15
CA ALA A 56 2.39 8.77 7.42
C ALA A 56 1.93 8.74 5.96
N THR A 57 2.05 7.60 5.28
CA THR A 57 1.60 7.44 3.89
C THR A 57 0.09 7.61 3.73
N VAL A 58 -0.72 7.06 4.65
CA VAL A 58 -2.19 7.25 4.65
C VAL A 58 -2.52 8.74 4.78
N LYS A 59 -1.89 9.45 5.72
CA LYS A 59 -2.12 10.90 5.90
C LYS A 59 -1.75 11.70 4.65
N GLU A 60 -0.65 11.35 4.00
CA GLU A 60 -0.21 11.99 2.75
C GLU A 60 -1.22 11.77 1.62
N LEU A 61 -1.70 10.53 1.45
CA LEU A 61 -2.75 10.19 0.48
C LEU A 61 -4.07 10.92 0.77
N GLU A 62 -4.48 11.04 2.03
CA GLU A 62 -5.70 11.77 2.41
C GLU A 62 -5.59 13.27 2.14
N ALA A 63 -4.40 13.86 2.34
CA ALA A 63 -4.14 15.24 2.02
C ALA A 63 -4.17 15.46 0.49
N HIS A 64 -3.56 14.55 -0.26
CA HIS A 64 -3.55 14.60 -1.72
C HIS A 64 -4.95 14.42 -2.31
N TYR A 65 -5.73 13.47 -1.81
CA TYR A 65 -7.15 13.28 -2.16
C TYR A 65 -7.95 14.56 -1.96
N ARG A 66 -7.82 15.20 -0.78
CA ARG A 66 -8.54 16.43 -0.47
C ARG A 66 -8.16 17.57 -1.42
N ARG A 67 -6.87 17.72 -1.74
CA ARG A 67 -6.39 18.71 -2.72
C ARG A 67 -7.00 18.44 -4.10
N ARG A 68 -6.85 17.23 -4.63
CA ARG A 68 -7.40 16.87 -5.95
C ARG A 68 -8.91 17.02 -6.02
N ARG A 69 -9.63 16.67 -4.96
CA ARG A 69 -11.09 16.84 -4.91
C ARG A 69 -11.50 18.31 -4.92
N ALA A 70 -10.72 19.19 -4.30
CA ALA A 70 -10.98 20.63 -4.31
C ALA A 70 -10.68 21.27 -5.69
N GLU A 71 -9.75 20.72 -6.46
CA GLU A 71 -9.46 21.18 -7.84
C GLU A 71 -10.55 20.79 -8.84
N LEU A 72 -11.32 19.74 -8.56
CA LEU A 72 -12.35 19.18 -9.43
C LEU A 72 -13.79 19.61 -9.05
N SER A 73 -13.95 20.38 -7.97
CA SER A 73 -15.23 20.88 -7.46
C SER A 73 -15.44 22.35 -7.82
#